data_AF-A0A8S2QY70-F1
#
_entry.id   AF-A0A8S2QY70-F1
#
_cell.length_a   1.000
_cell.length_b   1.000
_cell.length_c   1.000
_cell.angle_alpha   90.00
_cell.angle_beta   90.00
_cell.angle_gamma   90.00
#
_symmetry.space_group_name_H-M   'P 1'
#
loop_
_entity.id
_entity.type
_entity.pdbx_description
1 polymer ?
#
loop_
_entity_poly.entity_id
_entity_poly.type
_entity_poly.pdbx_seq_one_letter_code
_entity_poly.pdbx_strand_id
1 'polypeptide(L)'
;MLMMLDRYPFEEKLFKIISEDFPFLQKLIILNLKEQQNDQHRSPTLIRFNHLFKLNLINANKGYVKQFLSQRKTSLPCLTNLKIRYSTLTSVTNHFTNDKTRLNCTKIKSLYACGVTVRSKNFDSYFPSL
;
A
#
# COMPACT_ATOMS: atom_id res chain seq x y z
N MET A 1 14.71 3.15 7.97
CA MET A 1 13.93 2.05 7.36
C MET A 1 13.20 1.36 8.50
N LEU A 2 11.92 1.01 8.32
CA LEU A 2 11.13 0.29 9.32
C LEU A 2 10.63 -1.04 8.72
N MET A 3 10.80 -2.13 9.47
CA MET A 3 10.23 -3.43 9.17
C MET A 3 9.30 -3.83 10.32
N MET A 4 8.10 -4.27 9.98
CA MET A 4 7.07 -4.66 10.93
C MET A 4 6.69 -6.12 10.68
N LEU A 5 6.80 -6.94 11.71
CA LEU A 5 6.44 -8.37 11.73
C LEU A 5 5.77 -8.67 13.06
N ASP A 6 4.57 -9.25 13.01
CA ASP A 6 3.85 -9.65 14.22
C ASP A 6 2.88 -10.80 13.91
N ARG A 7 2.48 -11.52 14.96
CA ARG A 7 1.42 -12.53 14.95
C ARG A 7 0.04 -11.92 15.16
N TYR A 8 -0.05 -10.69 15.66
CA TYR A 8 -1.27 -9.92 15.82
C TYR A 8 -1.48 -8.91 14.69
N PRO A 9 -2.72 -8.56 14.31
CA PRO A 9 -2.97 -7.54 13.29
C PRO A 9 -2.40 -6.16 13.65
N PHE A 10 -1.94 -5.41 12.65
CA PHE A 10 -1.60 -4.00 12.81
C PHE A 10 -2.81 -3.12 12.53
N GLU A 11 -3.28 -2.41 13.54
CA GLU A 11 -4.44 -1.53 13.38
C GLU A 11 -4.05 -0.17 12.78
N GLU A 12 -5.01 0.52 12.16
CA GLU A 12 -4.80 1.81 11.49
C GLU A 12 -4.06 2.82 12.40
N LYS A 13 -4.43 2.84 13.69
CA LYS A 13 -3.82 3.71 14.72
C LYS A 13 -2.31 3.56 14.80
N LEU A 14 -1.78 2.35 14.62
CA LEU A 14 -0.34 2.12 14.64
C LEU A 14 0.36 2.81 13.46
N PHE A 15 -0.22 2.72 12.26
CA PHE A 15 0.34 3.39 11.09
C PHE A 15 0.28 4.91 11.20
N LYS A 16 -0.74 5.45 11.88
CA LYS A 16 -0.81 6.87 12.23
C LYS A 16 0.34 7.28 13.13
N ILE A 17 0.53 6.57 14.26
CA ILE A 17 1.66 6.81 15.18
C ILE A 17 2.99 6.76 14.43
N ILE A 18 3.20 5.74 13.58
CA ILE A 18 4.45 5.64 12.80
C ILE A 18 4.63 6.85 11.88
N SER A 19 3.57 7.33 11.24
CA SER A 19 3.67 8.50 10.35
C SER A 19 3.99 9.80 11.09
N GLU A 20 3.56 9.90 12.35
CA GLU A 20 3.75 11.08 13.21
C GLU A 20 5.12 11.07 13.89
N ASP A 21 5.53 9.92 14.44
CA ASP A 21 6.79 9.76 15.17
C ASP A 21 8.00 9.56 14.25
N PHE A 22 7.77 9.07 13.02
CA PHE A 22 8.81 8.87 12.00
C PHE A 22 8.48 9.63 10.71
N PRO A 23 8.41 10.98 10.74
CA PRO A 23 7.95 11.77 9.60
C PRO A 23 8.83 11.59 8.36
N PHE A 24 10.11 11.30 8.54
CA PHE A 24 11.09 11.06 7.45
C PHE A 24 11.23 9.58 7.07
N LEU A 25 10.27 8.71 7.42
CA LEU A 25 10.33 7.30 7.09
C LEU A 25 10.36 7.08 5.57
N GLN A 26 11.50 6.62 5.07
CA GLN A 26 11.73 6.42 3.63
C GLN A 26 11.35 5.04 3.10
N LYS A 27 11.42 4.01 3.95
CA LYS A 27 11.24 2.61 3.57
C LYS A 27 10.43 1.88 4.64
N LEU A 28 9.35 1.22 4.22
CA LEU A 28 8.45 0.46 5.09
C LEU A 28 8.23 -0.94 4.52
N ILE A 29 8.38 -1.94 5.38
CA ILE A 29 8.14 -3.36 5.06
C ILE A 29 7.12 -3.89 6.06
N ILE A 30 6.00 -4.41 5.57
CA ILE A 30 4.95 -5.02 6.40
C ILE A 30 4.88 -6.50 6.08
N LEU A 31 5.13 -7.31 7.10
CA LEU A 31 5.08 -8.78 7.06
C LEU A 31 4.02 -9.22 8.05
N ASN A 32 2.75 -9.20 7.63
CA ASN A 32 1.65 -9.59 8.48
C ASN A 32 0.48 -10.08 7.63
N LEU A 33 0.14 -11.36 7.79
CA LEU A 33 -0.94 -12.00 7.03
C LEU A 33 -2.29 -11.92 7.75
N LYS A 34 -2.33 -11.45 9.01
CA LYS A 34 -3.56 -11.30 9.77
C LYS A 34 -4.37 -10.13 9.24
N GLU A 35 -5.67 -10.37 9.10
CA GLU A 35 -6.65 -9.35 8.74
C GLU A 35 -6.79 -8.34 9.86
N GLN A 36 -6.92 -7.05 9.50
CA GLN A 36 -7.18 -5.98 10.45
C GLN A 36 -8.57 -6.20 11.04
N GLN A 37 -8.69 -6.19 12.37
CA GLN A 37 -9.96 -6.52 13.02
C GLN A 37 -10.92 -5.34 13.01
N ASN A 38 -10.37 -4.12 13.05
CA ASN A 38 -11.16 -2.91 12.98
C ASN A 38 -11.20 -2.42 11.54
N ASP A 39 -12.19 -2.88 10.78
CA ASP A 39 -12.56 -2.30 9.49
C ASP A 39 -13.23 -0.92 9.75
N GLN A 40 -12.47 0.01 10.30
CA GLN A 40 -12.97 1.32 10.72
C GLN A 40 -13.27 2.15 9.48
N HIS A 41 -14.52 2.02 9.02
CA HIS A 41 -15.25 3.01 8.24
C HIS A 41 -15.36 4.39 8.94
N ARG A 42 -14.62 4.64 10.03
CA ARG A 42 -14.86 5.74 10.99
C ARG A 42 -13.63 6.53 11.42
N SER A 43 -12.42 6.22 10.95
CA SER A 43 -11.29 7.14 11.16
C SER A 43 -11.20 8.08 9.95
N PRO A 44 -11.59 9.36 10.08
CA PRO A 44 -11.52 10.32 8.97
C PRO A 44 -10.09 10.81 8.70
N THR A 45 -9.10 10.36 9.48
CA THR A 45 -7.75 10.92 9.44
C THR A 45 -6.93 10.28 8.33
N LEU A 46 -6.66 11.05 7.28
CA LEU A 46 -5.70 10.67 6.24
C LEU A 46 -4.29 10.53 6.83
N ILE A 47 -3.74 9.31 6.81
CA ILE A 47 -2.36 9.04 7.23
C ILE A 47 -1.40 9.51 6.13
N ARG A 48 -0.34 10.24 6.48
CA ARG A 48 0.59 10.82 5.50
C ARG A 48 2.01 10.32 5.71
N PHE A 49 2.54 9.59 4.74
CA PHE A 49 3.96 9.26 4.70
C PHE A 49 4.67 10.09 3.62
N ASN A 50 5.00 11.33 3.96
CA ASN A 50 5.50 12.31 3.00
C ASN A 50 6.82 11.91 2.33
N HIS A 51 7.66 11.12 2.99
CA HIS A 51 8.99 10.74 2.50
C HIS A 51 9.12 9.26 2.11
N LEU A 52 8.03 8.48 2.22
CA LEU A 52 8.06 7.04 1.94
C LEU A 52 8.15 6.80 0.44
N PHE A 53 9.34 6.40 -0.03
CA PHE A 53 9.57 6.11 -1.45
C PHE A 53 9.54 4.63 -1.78
N LYS A 54 9.70 3.75 -0.78
CA LYS A 54 9.68 2.29 -0.94
C LYS A 54 8.74 1.62 0.05
N LEU A 55 7.79 0.84 -0.48
CA LEU A 55 6.82 0.09 0.29
C LEU A 55 6.84 -1.38 -0.13
N ASN A 56 6.96 -2.29 0.84
CA ASN A 56 6.91 -3.73 0.63
C ASN A 56 5.74 -4.37 1.37
N LEU A 57 4.84 -4.98 0.60
CA LEU A 57 3.60 -5.61 1.01
C LEU A 57 3.47 -7.05 0.48
N ILE A 58 4.56 -7.68 0.04
CA ILE A 58 4.52 -9.05 -0.53
C ILE A 58 3.85 -10.04 0.45
N ASN A 59 4.17 -9.94 1.74
CA ASN A 59 3.62 -10.80 2.78
C ASN A 59 2.65 -10.04 3.70
N ALA A 60 1.93 -9.08 3.13
CA ALA A 60 0.88 -8.36 3.83
C ALA A 60 -0.51 -8.90 3.43
N ASN A 61 -1.42 -8.96 4.40
CA ASN A 61 -2.85 -9.17 4.15
C ASN A 61 -3.41 -8.09 3.19
N LYS A 62 -4.45 -8.44 2.44
CA LYS A 62 -5.18 -7.54 1.53
C LYS A 62 -5.67 -6.24 2.21
N GLY A 63 -5.98 -6.27 3.50
CA GLY A 63 -6.43 -5.10 4.28
C GLY A 63 -5.37 -3.99 4.29
N TYR A 64 -4.12 -4.35 4.61
CA TYR A 64 -2.99 -3.41 4.56
C TYR A 64 -2.78 -2.85 3.17
N VAL A 65 -2.84 -3.70 2.13
CA VAL A 65 -2.72 -3.25 0.74
C VAL A 65 -3.80 -2.22 0.40
N LYS A 66 -5.06 -2.50 0.76
CA LYS A 66 -6.18 -1.58 0.54
C LYS A 66 -5.99 -0.28 1.32
N GLN A 67 -5.47 -0.33 2.55
CA GLN A 67 -5.18 0.86 3.35
C GLN A 67 -4.14 1.74 2.67
N PHE A 68 -2.96 1.19 2.34
CA PHE A 68 -1.85 1.96 1.79
C PHE A 68 -2.09 2.45 0.37
N LEU A 69 -2.70 1.63 -0.50
CA LEU A 69 -2.93 2.04 -1.88
C LEU A 69 -4.11 3.01 -2.01
N SER A 70 -5.06 3.02 -1.08
CA SER A 70 -6.22 3.93 -1.14
C SER A 70 -5.83 5.34 -0.73
N GLN A 71 -5.95 6.30 -1.66
CA GLN A 71 -5.69 7.72 -1.41
C GLN A 71 -6.61 8.34 -0.34
N ARG A 72 -7.75 7.69 -0.06
CA ARG A 72 -8.68 8.12 1.00
C ARG A 72 -8.19 7.78 2.40
N LYS A 73 -7.27 6.82 2.53
CA LYS A 73 -6.76 6.32 3.81
C LYS A 73 -5.30 6.70 4.02
N THR A 74 -4.49 6.68 2.97
CA THR A 74 -3.07 6.99 3.06
C THR A 74 -2.59 7.82 1.87
N SER A 75 -1.86 8.89 2.15
CA SER A 75 -1.17 9.71 1.15
C SER A 75 0.30 9.30 1.08
N LEU A 76 0.75 8.92 -0.13
CA LEU A 76 2.09 8.43 -0.40
C LEU A 76 2.75 9.24 -1.54
N PRO A 77 2.96 10.55 -1.37
CA PRO A 77 3.31 11.45 -2.48
C PRO A 77 4.65 11.13 -3.15
N CYS A 78 5.56 10.46 -2.46
CA CYS A 78 6.89 10.08 -2.93
C CYS A 78 7.06 8.59 -3.27
N LEU A 79 5.98 7.80 -3.21
CA LEU A 79 6.07 6.37 -3.48
C LEU A 79 6.43 6.11 -4.95
N THR A 80 7.60 5.52 -5.16
CA THR A 80 8.13 5.17 -6.49
C THR A 80 8.45 3.69 -6.61
N ASN A 81 8.63 2.99 -5.49
CA ASN A 81 8.99 1.58 -5.44
C ASN A 81 7.95 0.77 -4.66
N LEU A 82 7.22 -0.11 -5.33
CA LEU A 82 6.23 -0.99 -4.70
C LEU A 82 6.63 -2.45 -4.87
N LYS A 83 6.59 -3.22 -3.78
CA LYS A 83 6.66 -4.69 -3.82
C LYS A 83 5.37 -5.28 -3.29
N ILE A 84 4.73 -6.17 -4.05
CA ILE A 84 3.40 -6.72 -3.72
C ILE A 84 3.15 -8.05 -4.43
N ARG A 85 2.21 -8.87 -3.96
CA ARG A 85 1.71 -10.03 -4.73
C ARG A 85 0.76 -9.56 -5.83
N TYR A 86 0.94 -10.07 -7.05
CA TYR A 86 0.15 -9.65 -8.21
C TYR A 86 -1.35 -9.92 -8.03
N SER A 87 -1.71 -11.06 -7.46
CA SER A 87 -3.11 -11.43 -7.18
C SER A 87 -3.78 -10.44 -6.21
N THR A 88 -3.08 -10.04 -5.15
CA THR A 88 -3.59 -9.05 -4.18
C THR A 88 -3.69 -7.67 -4.80
N LEU A 89 -2.70 -7.25 -5.57
CA LEU A 89 -2.73 -5.98 -6.29
C LEU A 89 -3.92 -5.90 -7.26
N THR A 90 -4.11 -6.95 -8.06
CA THR A 90 -5.23 -7.06 -9.02
C THR A 90 -6.57 -7.02 -8.30
N SER A 91 -6.71 -7.72 -7.17
CA SER A 91 -7.94 -7.72 -6.37
C SER A 91 -8.25 -6.34 -5.79
N VAL A 92 -7.27 -5.68 -5.14
CA VAL A 92 -7.49 -4.36 -4.49
C VAL A 92 -7.76 -3.25 -5.50
N THR A 93 -7.11 -3.32 -6.66
CA THR A 93 -7.31 -2.34 -7.75
C THR A 93 -8.53 -2.64 -8.61
N ASN A 94 -9.29 -3.71 -8.32
CA ASN A 94 -10.39 -4.21 -9.16
C ASN A 94 -9.96 -4.36 -10.62
N HIS A 95 -8.93 -5.18 -10.88
CA HIS A 95 -8.33 -5.34 -12.21
C HIS A 95 -7.87 -4.01 -12.82
N PHE A 96 -7.28 -3.14 -12.00
CA PHE A 96 -6.77 -1.82 -12.39
C PHE A 96 -7.85 -0.86 -12.90
N THR A 97 -9.08 -0.95 -12.37
CA THR A 97 -10.19 -0.04 -12.68
C THR A 97 -10.58 0.87 -11.50
N ASN A 98 -10.06 0.62 -10.30
CA ASN A 98 -10.40 1.38 -9.10
C ASN A 98 -9.61 2.69 -9.03
N ASP A 99 -10.26 3.83 -9.31
CA ASP A 99 -9.60 5.15 -9.26
C ASP A 99 -9.13 5.55 -7.86
N LYS A 100 -9.73 5.04 -6.78
CA LYS A 100 -9.37 5.40 -5.40
C LYS A 100 -7.96 4.95 -5.03
N THR A 101 -7.45 3.91 -5.70
CA THR A 101 -6.10 3.38 -5.48
C THR A 101 -5.10 3.85 -6.54
N ARG A 102 -5.58 4.55 -7.58
CA ARG A 102 -4.80 4.90 -8.77
C ARG A 102 -3.77 6.00 -8.48
N LEU A 103 -4.11 7.06 -7.73
CA LEU A 103 -3.18 8.17 -7.49
C LEU A 103 -1.89 7.77 -6.77
N ASN A 104 -1.96 6.86 -5.79
CA ASN A 104 -0.76 6.35 -5.13
C ASN A 104 0.07 5.43 -6.06
N CYS A 105 -0.53 4.94 -7.15
CA CYS A 105 0.14 4.05 -8.10
C CYS A 105 0.74 4.77 -9.32
N THR A 106 0.24 5.95 -9.70
CA THR A 106 0.65 6.64 -10.94
C THR A 106 2.13 7.05 -10.96
N LYS A 107 2.72 7.25 -9.78
CA LYS A 107 4.12 7.65 -9.58
C LYS A 107 5.09 6.48 -9.45
N ILE A 108 4.59 5.24 -9.45
CA ILE A 108 5.44 4.05 -9.29
C ILE A 108 6.31 3.90 -10.54
N LYS A 109 7.62 3.84 -10.31
CA LYS A 109 8.68 3.66 -11.32
C LYS A 109 9.31 2.27 -11.26
N SER A 110 9.07 1.53 -10.19
CA SER A 110 9.52 0.16 -10.02
C SER A 110 8.46 -0.63 -9.28
N LEU A 111 7.89 -1.63 -9.97
CA LEU A 111 6.93 -2.56 -9.41
C LEU A 111 7.54 -3.97 -9.41
N TYR A 112 7.75 -4.51 -8.22
CA TYR A 112 8.02 -5.93 -8.07
C TYR A 112 6.71 -6.64 -7.71
N ALA A 113 6.12 -7.32 -8.68
CA ALA A 113 4.92 -8.11 -8.51
C ALA A 113 5.30 -9.60 -8.44
N CYS A 114 5.11 -10.23 -7.27
CA CYS A 114 5.37 -11.66 -7.11
C CYS A 114 4.15 -12.51 -7.50
N GLY A 115 4.39 -13.67 -8.11
CA GLY A 115 3.37 -14.61 -8.59
C GLY A 115 3.12 -14.53 -10.09
N VAL A 116 2.11 -15.26 -10.58
CA VAL A 116 1.72 -15.24 -12.00
C VAL A 116 1.13 -13.87 -12.35
N THR A 117 1.75 -13.19 -13.31
CA THR A 117 1.31 -11.89 -13.81
C THR A 117 0.53 -12.05 -15.11
N VAL A 118 -0.75 -11.69 -15.10
CA VAL A 118 -1.57 -11.57 -16.32
C VAL A 118 -1.86 -10.10 -16.55
N ARG A 119 -1.11 -9.44 -17.44
CA ARG A 119 -1.20 -8.00 -17.69
C ARG A 119 -2.61 -7.66 -18.20
N SER A 120 -3.37 -6.90 -17.41
CA SER A 120 -4.68 -6.37 -17.82
C SER A 120 -4.49 -5.26 -18.85
N LYS A 121 -5.50 -5.03 -19.71
CA LYS A 121 -5.54 -3.89 -20.64
C LYS A 121 -5.41 -2.54 -19.93
N ASN A 122 -5.82 -2.47 -18.67
CA ASN A 122 -5.78 -1.25 -17.84
C ASN A 122 -4.48 -1.10 -17.05
N PHE A 123 -3.55 -2.06 -17.13
CA PHE A 123 -2.32 -2.02 -16.32
C PHE A 123 -1.50 -0.76 -16.61
N ASP A 124 -1.33 -0.43 -17.89
CA ASP A 124 -0.44 0.67 -18.33
C ASP A 124 -1.01 2.04 -17.94
N SER A 125 -2.34 2.22 -18.01
CA SER A 125 -3.01 3.44 -17.56
C SER A 125 -3.00 3.61 -16.04
N TYR A 126 -2.78 2.51 -15.31
CA TYR A 126 -2.67 2.48 -13.85
C TYR A 126 -1.26 2.77 -13.35
N PHE A 127 -0.24 2.36 -14.12
CA PHE A 127 1.17 2.59 -13.85
C PHE A 127 1.88 3.26 -15.03
N PRO A 128 1.52 4.50 -15.39
CA PRO A 128 2.05 5.19 -16.56
C PRO A 128 3.56 5.52 -16.48
N SER A 129 4.18 5.35 -15.30
CA SER A 129 5.61 5.63 -15.07
C SER A 129 6.48 4.37 -14.99
N LEU A 130 5.91 3.18 -15.21
CA LEU A 130 6.62 1.89 -15.23
C LEU A 130 7.28 1.58 -16.58
#